data_AF-A0A0G1QEC2-F1
#
_entry.id   AF-A0A0G1QEC2-F1
#
_cell.length_a   1.000
_cell.length_b   1.000
_cell.length_c   1.000
_cell.angle_alpha   90.00
_cell.angle_beta   90.00
_cell.angle_gamma   90.00
#
_symmetry.space_group_name_H-M   'P 1'
#
loop_
_entity.id
_entity.type
_entity.pdbx_description
1 polymer ?
#
loop_
_entity_poly.entity_id
_entity_poly.type
_entity_poly.pdbx_seq_one_letter_code
_entity_poly.pdbx_strand_id
1 'polypeptide(L)'
;MLKKLDIFLKEIGKDKIKGVTEDSREVKKGFIFVAVKGFNFDGHDFIEDAVKNGAACVVGEREFKDLNLKEKVAYVKVDDSRAALGRIAAAFYGHPSRKLKVIGVTGTDGKTTTSHLIYHLLSRAGKKVGLISTLLAKIGDRQYETGLHVTSPDPAALQKFLAEMVKEGCEYAVVEVTSHGIDQKRIEGTVFDVGVITNITPEHLDYHRSFEAYRDTKLTFLQTAKDFVVLN
;
A
#
# COMPACT_ATOMS: atom_id res chain seq x y z
N MET A 1 -17.82 -6.97 5.00
CA MET A 1 -17.07 -6.87 3.74
C MET A 1 -15.83 -7.76 3.71
N LEU A 2 -14.92 -7.68 4.70
CA LEU A 2 -13.72 -8.54 4.83
C LEU A 2 -14.02 -10.06 4.76
N LYS A 3 -15.10 -10.52 5.43
CA LYS A 3 -15.52 -11.93 5.35
C LYS A 3 -15.78 -12.40 3.91
N LYS A 4 -16.35 -11.55 3.04
CA LYS A 4 -16.64 -11.94 1.65
C LYS A 4 -15.36 -12.09 0.83
N LEU A 5 -14.39 -11.19 1.02
CA LEU A 5 -13.10 -11.27 0.34
C LEU A 5 -12.25 -12.46 0.82
N ASP A 6 -12.22 -12.72 2.13
CA ASP A 6 -11.53 -13.88 2.68
C ASP A 6 -12.18 -15.20 2.25
N ILE A 7 -13.52 -15.25 2.19
CA ILE A 7 -14.27 -16.39 1.64
C ILE A 7 -13.93 -16.56 0.16
N PHE A 8 -13.93 -15.48 -0.61
CA PHE A 8 -13.65 -15.52 -2.04
C PHE A 8 -12.20 -15.94 -2.36
N LEU A 9 -11.20 -15.42 -1.62
CA LEU A 9 -9.81 -15.86 -1.73
C LEU A 9 -9.63 -17.34 -1.32
N LYS A 10 -10.45 -17.82 -0.38
CA LYS A 10 -10.52 -19.26 -0.05
C LYS A 10 -11.19 -20.08 -1.17
N GLU A 11 -12.24 -19.57 -1.80
CA GLU A 11 -12.98 -20.24 -2.89
C GLU A 11 -12.17 -20.35 -4.19
N ILE A 12 -11.40 -19.33 -4.58
CA ILE A 12 -10.50 -19.43 -5.73
C ILE A 12 -9.38 -20.46 -5.49
N GLY A 13 -9.03 -20.69 -4.22
CA GLY A 13 -7.88 -21.47 -3.81
C GLY A 13 -6.61 -20.62 -3.90
N LYS A 14 -5.95 -20.46 -2.75
CA LYS A 14 -4.77 -19.59 -2.61
C LYS A 14 -3.66 -19.92 -3.62
N ASP A 15 -3.52 -21.19 -3.97
CA ASP A 15 -2.50 -21.71 -4.89
C ASP A 15 -2.70 -21.30 -6.35
N LYS A 16 -3.88 -20.77 -6.70
CA LYS A 16 -4.20 -20.30 -8.05
C LYS A 16 -3.94 -18.81 -8.24
N ILE A 17 -3.85 -18.03 -7.15
CA ILE A 17 -3.54 -16.59 -7.22
C ILE A 17 -2.03 -16.40 -7.24
N LYS A 18 -1.54 -15.69 -8.25
CA LYS A 18 -0.09 -15.49 -8.50
C LYS A 18 0.38 -14.05 -8.32
N GLY A 19 -0.54 -13.11 -8.17
CA GLY A 19 -0.22 -11.69 -8.03
C GLY A 19 -1.46 -10.83 -7.84
N VAL A 20 -1.23 -9.58 -7.45
CA VAL A 20 -2.25 -8.54 -7.27
C VAL A 20 -1.68 -7.26 -7.88
N THR A 21 -2.44 -6.59 -8.74
CA THR A 21 -2.03 -5.31 -9.34
C THR A 21 -3.26 -4.45 -9.68
N GLU A 22 -3.07 -3.13 -9.74
CA GLU A 22 -4.03 -2.17 -10.29
C GLU A 22 -3.69 -1.74 -11.73
N ASP A 23 -2.58 -2.22 -12.28
CA ASP A 23 -2.18 -1.94 -13.66
C ASP A 23 -2.54 -3.14 -14.57
N SER A 24 -3.49 -2.93 -15.47
CA SER A 24 -3.96 -3.98 -16.40
C SER A 24 -2.84 -4.52 -17.29
N ARG A 25 -1.79 -3.72 -17.54
CA ARG A 25 -0.62 -4.09 -18.37
C ARG A 25 0.30 -5.07 -17.64
N GLU A 26 0.28 -5.09 -16.32
CA GLU A 26 1.07 -6.01 -15.50
C GLU A 26 0.36 -7.33 -15.19
N VAL A 27 -0.93 -7.41 -15.50
CA VAL A 27 -1.75 -8.60 -15.27
C VAL A 27 -1.18 -9.80 -16.03
N LYS A 28 -1.12 -10.93 -15.34
CA LYS A 28 -0.76 -12.24 -15.91
C LYS A 28 -1.76 -13.28 -15.47
N LYS A 29 -1.74 -14.44 -16.11
CA LYS A 29 -2.57 -15.59 -15.75
C LYS A 29 -2.52 -15.88 -14.24
N GLY A 30 -3.66 -15.77 -13.57
CA GLY A 30 -3.78 -16.01 -12.12
C GLY A 30 -3.68 -14.75 -11.25
N PHE A 31 -3.64 -13.56 -11.83
CA PHE A 31 -3.58 -12.32 -11.06
C PHE A 31 -4.98 -11.86 -10.63
N ILE A 32 -5.03 -11.14 -9.51
CA ILE A 32 -6.17 -10.31 -9.14
C ILE A 32 -5.92 -8.92 -9.69
N PHE A 33 -6.82 -8.43 -10.53
CA PHE A 33 -6.82 -7.04 -10.98
C PHE A 33 -7.76 -6.23 -10.09
N VAL A 34 -7.28 -5.13 -9.52
CA VAL A 34 -8.10 -4.19 -8.75
C VAL A 34 -8.32 -2.92 -9.57
N ALA A 35 -9.56 -2.73 -10.03
CA ALA A 35 -9.97 -1.57 -10.80
C ALA A 35 -10.11 -0.35 -9.88
N VAL A 36 -9.00 0.38 -9.70
CA VAL A 36 -8.95 1.59 -8.87
C VAL A 36 -9.35 2.82 -9.67
N LYS A 37 -10.27 3.63 -9.13
CA LYS A 37 -10.58 4.94 -9.71
C LYS A 37 -9.46 5.94 -9.39
N GLY A 38 -8.64 6.24 -10.39
CA GLY A 38 -7.55 7.22 -10.34
C GLY A 38 -8.05 8.67 -10.47
N PHE A 39 -7.10 9.61 -10.40
CA PHE A 39 -7.38 11.03 -10.68
C PHE A 39 -7.56 11.29 -12.17
N ASN A 40 -6.72 10.68 -13.01
CA ASN A 40 -6.71 10.90 -14.46
C ASN A 40 -7.45 9.81 -15.24
N PHE A 41 -7.54 8.60 -14.68
CA PHE A 41 -8.09 7.43 -15.35
C PHE A 41 -8.92 6.60 -14.38
N ASP A 42 -9.98 5.96 -14.87
CA ASP A 42 -10.76 5.00 -14.10
C ASP A 42 -10.31 3.57 -14.46
N GLY A 43 -9.76 2.84 -13.47
CA GLY A 43 -9.28 1.46 -13.65
C GLY A 43 -10.36 0.50 -14.16
N HIS A 44 -11.64 0.83 -13.97
CA HIS A 44 -12.75 0.03 -14.48
C HIS A 44 -12.80 -0.05 -16.01
N ASP A 45 -12.28 0.98 -16.69
CA ASP A 45 -12.30 1.02 -18.15
C ASP A 45 -11.27 0.05 -18.75
N PHE A 46 -10.34 -0.48 -17.95
CA PHE A 46 -9.32 -1.45 -18.35
C PHE A 46 -9.61 -2.90 -17.89
N ILE A 47 -10.82 -3.16 -17.38
CA ILE A 47 -11.18 -4.51 -16.93
C ILE A 47 -11.11 -5.51 -18.10
N GLU A 48 -11.55 -5.14 -19.31
CA GLU A 48 -11.50 -6.05 -20.46
C GLU A 48 -10.06 -6.46 -20.80
N ASP A 49 -9.11 -5.53 -20.70
CA ASP A 49 -7.69 -5.81 -20.94
C ASP A 49 -7.10 -6.72 -19.86
N ALA A 50 -7.43 -6.48 -18.59
CA ALA A 50 -7.02 -7.35 -17.48
C ALA A 50 -7.55 -8.77 -17.65
N VAL A 51 -8.81 -8.93 -18.09
CA VAL A 51 -9.40 -10.25 -18.37
C VAL A 51 -8.66 -10.95 -19.51
N LYS A 52 -8.41 -10.25 -20.62
CA LYS A 52 -7.62 -10.78 -21.76
C LYS A 52 -6.21 -11.21 -21.34
N ASN A 53 -5.58 -10.48 -20.43
CA ASN A 53 -4.26 -10.79 -19.89
C ASN A 53 -4.27 -11.95 -18.86
N GLY A 54 -5.45 -12.49 -18.55
CA GLY A 54 -5.62 -13.68 -17.73
C GLY A 54 -5.88 -13.40 -16.25
N ALA A 55 -6.48 -12.26 -15.91
CA ALA A 55 -6.97 -12.02 -14.56
C ALA A 55 -7.87 -13.17 -14.11
N ALA A 56 -7.55 -13.79 -12.98
CA ALA A 56 -8.39 -14.82 -12.36
C ALA A 56 -9.58 -14.20 -11.62
N CYS A 57 -9.42 -12.95 -11.17
CA CYS A 57 -10.45 -12.17 -10.52
C CYS A 57 -10.26 -10.69 -10.82
N VAL A 58 -11.38 -9.98 -10.90
CA VAL A 58 -11.43 -8.53 -10.94
C VAL A 58 -12.15 -8.02 -9.68
N VAL A 59 -11.61 -6.98 -9.05
CA VAL A 59 -12.23 -6.29 -7.92
C VAL A 59 -12.50 -4.85 -8.31
N GLY A 60 -13.70 -4.32 -8.07
CA GLY A 60 -14.04 -2.94 -8.41
C GLY A 60 -15.28 -2.43 -7.68
N GLU A 61 -15.65 -1.20 -7.96
CA GLU A 61 -16.74 -0.46 -7.30
C GLU A 61 -18.05 -0.45 -8.11
N ARG A 62 -17.97 -0.60 -9.44
CA ARG A 62 -19.14 -0.63 -10.33
C ARG A 62 -19.99 -1.90 -10.10
N GLU A 63 -21.28 -1.82 -10.38
CA GLU A 63 -22.11 -3.03 -10.40
C GLU A 63 -21.71 -3.94 -11.56
N PHE A 64 -21.71 -5.26 -11.34
CA PHE A 64 -21.32 -6.21 -12.39
C PHE A 64 -22.16 -6.08 -13.67
N LYS A 65 -23.45 -5.80 -13.53
CA LYS A 65 -24.39 -5.60 -14.64
C LYS A 65 -24.06 -4.37 -15.51
N ASP A 66 -23.29 -3.42 -14.98
CA ASP A 66 -22.89 -2.20 -15.68
C ASP A 66 -21.54 -2.41 -16.41
N LEU A 67 -20.92 -3.58 -16.25
CA LEU A 67 -19.70 -3.95 -16.94
C LEU A 67 -20.04 -4.66 -18.26
N ASN A 68 -19.64 -4.07 -19.38
CA ASN A 68 -19.80 -4.66 -20.72
C ASN A 68 -18.71 -5.71 -21.02
N LEU A 69 -18.62 -6.76 -20.22
CA LEU A 69 -17.58 -7.80 -20.36
C LEU A 69 -17.97 -8.85 -21.41
N LYS A 70 -17.08 -9.06 -22.39
CA LYS A 70 -17.24 -10.12 -23.41
C LYS A 70 -16.96 -11.51 -22.84
N GLU A 71 -16.04 -11.60 -21.89
CA GLU A 71 -15.60 -12.85 -21.27
C GLU A 71 -16.08 -12.93 -19.82
N LYS A 72 -16.39 -14.15 -19.35
CA LYS A 72 -16.75 -14.39 -17.95
C LYS A 72 -15.50 -14.34 -17.08
N VAL A 73 -15.48 -13.46 -16.10
CA VAL A 73 -14.47 -13.39 -15.04
C VAL A 73 -15.15 -13.36 -13.69
N ALA A 74 -14.50 -13.89 -12.65
CA ALA A 74 -14.96 -13.69 -11.29
C ALA A 74 -14.82 -12.20 -10.94
N TYR A 75 -15.92 -11.58 -10.50
CA TYR A 75 -15.96 -10.17 -10.15
C TYR A 75 -16.41 -9.97 -8.71
N VAL A 76 -15.67 -9.15 -7.96
CA VAL A 76 -16.01 -8.79 -6.58
C VAL A 76 -16.27 -7.30 -6.50
N LYS A 77 -17.52 -6.93 -6.22
CA LYS A 77 -17.88 -5.55 -5.91
C LYS A 77 -17.44 -5.18 -4.50
N VAL A 78 -16.76 -4.04 -4.36
CA VAL A 78 -16.38 -3.40 -3.10
C VAL A 78 -16.85 -1.95 -3.08
N ASP A 79 -16.97 -1.35 -1.90
CA ASP A 79 -17.34 0.08 -1.80
C ASP A 79 -16.14 1.00 -2.01
N ASP A 80 -14.91 0.47 -1.85
CA ASP A 80 -13.66 1.22 -1.97
C ASP A 80 -12.54 0.32 -2.50
N SER A 81 -12.20 0.51 -3.78
CA SER A 81 -11.18 -0.22 -4.51
C SER A 81 -9.76 0.06 -4.00
N ARG A 82 -9.47 1.29 -3.55
CA ARG A 82 -8.15 1.67 -3.01
C ARG A 82 -7.87 0.94 -1.71
N ALA A 83 -8.84 0.95 -0.79
CA ALA A 83 -8.74 0.22 0.46
C ALA A 83 -8.70 -1.30 0.21
N ALA A 84 -9.47 -1.80 -0.76
CA ALA A 84 -9.44 -3.20 -1.14
C ALA A 84 -8.06 -3.63 -1.66
N LEU A 85 -7.40 -2.84 -2.50
CA LEU A 85 -6.08 -3.15 -3.03
C LEU A 85 -5.06 -3.40 -1.92
N GLY A 86 -4.94 -2.48 -0.94
CA GLY A 86 -4.01 -2.64 0.18
C GLY A 86 -4.30 -3.88 1.03
N ARG A 87 -5.58 -4.16 1.32
CA ARG A 87 -6.01 -5.33 2.09
C ARG A 87 -5.77 -6.65 1.36
N ILE A 88 -6.09 -6.71 0.07
CA ILE A 88 -5.86 -7.88 -0.79
C ILE A 88 -4.37 -8.15 -0.91
N ALA A 89 -3.56 -7.12 -1.16
CA ALA A 89 -2.12 -7.24 -1.21
C ALA A 89 -1.55 -7.74 0.12
N ALA A 90 -2.01 -7.20 1.25
CA ALA A 90 -1.57 -7.66 2.57
C ALA A 90 -1.92 -9.14 2.78
N ALA A 91 -3.12 -9.58 2.40
CA ALA A 91 -3.52 -10.98 2.52
C ALA A 91 -2.72 -11.90 1.58
N PHE A 92 -2.49 -11.47 0.34
CA PHE A 92 -1.69 -12.18 -0.67
C PHE A 92 -0.26 -12.42 -0.18
N TYR A 93 0.38 -11.38 0.37
CA TYR A 93 1.73 -11.44 0.93
C TYR A 93 1.80 -12.01 2.37
N GLY A 94 0.68 -12.48 2.92
CA GLY A 94 0.66 -13.15 4.23
C GLY A 94 0.83 -12.23 5.44
N HIS A 95 0.25 -11.03 5.36
CA HIS A 95 0.24 -9.96 6.35
C HIS A 95 1.64 -9.64 6.90
N PRO A 96 2.58 -9.20 6.05
CA PRO A 96 3.98 -9.07 6.42
C PRO A 96 4.22 -8.04 7.53
N SER A 97 3.44 -6.96 7.57
CA SER A 97 3.50 -5.94 8.63
C SER A 97 3.27 -6.51 10.03
N ARG A 98 2.50 -7.59 10.18
CA ARG A 98 2.26 -8.24 11.49
C ARG A 98 3.47 -9.03 12.02
N LYS A 99 4.51 -9.20 11.20
CA LYS A 99 5.74 -9.95 11.51
C LYS A 99 6.95 -9.02 11.67
N LEU A 100 6.75 -7.71 11.55
CA LEU A 100 7.76 -6.67 11.63
C LEU A 100 7.33 -5.67 12.70
N LYS A 101 8.29 -4.94 13.27
CA LYS A 101 8.02 -3.70 13.98
C LYS A 101 8.04 -2.54 12.98
N VAL A 102 6.87 -2.07 12.59
CA VAL A 102 6.71 -1.06 11.53
C VAL A 102 6.64 0.33 12.14
N ILE A 103 7.57 1.19 11.74
CA ILE A 103 7.68 2.59 12.15
C ILE A 103 7.34 3.46 10.94
N GLY A 104 6.22 4.17 11.00
CA GLY A 104 5.80 5.10 9.96
C GLY A 104 6.18 6.53 10.32
N VAL A 105 6.76 7.27 9.36
CA VAL A 105 7.17 8.67 9.55
C VAL A 105 6.42 9.57 8.59
N THR A 106 5.63 10.51 9.11
CA THR A 106 4.93 11.55 8.35
C THR A 106 5.36 12.95 8.76
N GLY A 107 4.87 13.95 8.02
CA GLY A 107 5.13 15.37 8.23
C GLY A 107 5.26 16.15 6.93
N THR A 108 5.38 17.48 6.99
CA THR A 108 5.71 18.31 5.83
C THR A 108 7.19 18.11 5.50
N ASP A 109 8.09 18.46 6.43
CA ASP A 109 9.53 18.38 6.23
C ASP A 109 10.20 17.33 7.12
N GLY A 110 11.37 16.85 6.70
CA GLY A 110 12.21 15.99 7.54
C GLY A 110 11.79 14.53 7.63
N LYS A 111 10.77 14.09 6.87
CA LYS A 111 10.35 12.67 6.79
C LYS A 111 11.51 11.76 6.41
N THR A 112 12.17 12.04 5.28
CA THR A 112 13.30 11.26 4.77
C THR A 112 14.49 11.27 5.71
N THR A 113 14.87 12.45 6.24
CA THR A 113 15.96 12.54 7.21
C THR A 113 15.67 11.70 8.45
N THR A 114 14.47 11.81 9.00
CA THR A 114 14.06 11.09 10.21
C THR A 114 13.97 9.58 9.96
N SER A 115 13.40 9.13 8.84
CA SER A 115 13.32 7.72 8.49
C SER A 115 14.70 7.09 8.29
N HIS A 116 15.62 7.79 7.64
CA HIS A 116 17.01 7.36 7.50
C HIS A 116 17.75 7.33 8.83
N LEU A 117 17.57 8.34 9.70
CA LEU A 117 18.18 8.34 11.04
C LEU A 117 17.70 7.17 11.89
N ILE A 118 16.40 6.88 11.90
CA ILE A 118 15.84 5.71 12.60
C ILE A 118 16.44 4.42 12.05
N TYR A 119 16.46 4.27 10.72
CA TYR A 119 17.08 3.12 10.06
C TYR A 119 18.55 2.94 10.47
N HIS A 120 19.34 4.02 10.44
CA HIS A 120 20.77 3.98 10.76
C HIS A 120 21.02 3.65 12.23
N LEU A 121 20.29 4.25 13.16
CA LEU A 121 20.44 4.00 14.60
C LEU A 121 20.08 2.56 14.96
N LEU A 122 18.96 2.05 14.44
CA LEU A 122 18.56 0.65 14.66
C LEU A 122 19.58 -0.33 14.05
N SER A 123 20.06 -0.05 12.83
CA SER A 123 21.09 -0.87 12.19
C SER A 123 22.40 -0.88 12.99
N ARG A 124 22.82 0.28 13.51
CA ARG A 124 24.00 0.42 14.37
C ARG A 124 23.84 -0.26 15.73
N ALA A 125 22.61 -0.37 16.22
CA ALA A 125 22.26 -1.16 17.40
C ALA A 125 22.20 -2.69 17.12
N GLY A 126 22.64 -3.14 15.95
CA GLY A 126 22.71 -4.56 15.59
C GLY A 126 21.37 -5.16 15.16
N LYS A 127 20.35 -4.33 14.88
CA LYS A 127 19.04 -4.79 14.39
C LYS A 127 19.04 -4.97 12.88
N LYS A 128 18.30 -5.96 12.39
CA LYS A 128 18.00 -6.06 10.96
C LYS A 128 16.81 -5.18 10.62
N VAL A 129 17.02 -4.21 9.74
CA VAL A 129 16.04 -3.16 9.44
C VAL A 129 15.88 -3.05 7.94
N GLY A 130 14.64 -2.87 7.48
CA GLY A 130 14.36 -2.40 6.14
C GLY A 130 13.91 -0.94 6.14
N LEU A 131 14.18 -0.23 5.05
CA LEU A 131 13.76 1.16 4.84
C LEU A 131 12.97 1.26 3.54
N ILE A 132 11.83 1.96 3.58
CA ILE A 132 11.08 2.40 2.41
C ILE A 132 10.96 3.91 2.51
N SER A 133 11.74 4.63 1.71
CA SER A 133 11.71 6.08 1.64
C SER A 133 11.36 6.54 0.23
N THR A 134 11.10 7.84 0.10
CA THR A 134 10.86 8.49 -1.19
C THR A 134 11.99 8.21 -2.20
N LEU A 135 13.23 8.07 -1.73
CA LEU A 135 14.42 7.90 -2.56
C LEU A 135 14.66 6.46 -2.99
N LEU A 136 14.41 5.50 -2.09
CA LEU A 136 14.81 4.10 -2.27
C LEU A 136 14.08 3.18 -1.29
N ALA A 137 14.07 1.90 -1.63
CA ALA A 137 13.82 0.83 -0.67
C ALA A 137 15.13 0.10 -0.40
N LYS A 138 15.49 -0.07 0.87
CA LYS A 138 16.66 -0.83 1.32
C LYS A 138 16.24 -2.04 2.11
N ILE A 139 16.61 -3.23 1.64
CA ILE A 139 16.22 -4.51 2.23
C ILE A 139 17.46 -5.41 2.25
N GLY A 140 18.00 -5.65 3.45
CA GLY A 140 19.32 -6.29 3.58
C GLY A 140 20.40 -5.49 2.86
N ASP A 141 21.19 -6.17 2.02
CA ASP A 141 22.23 -5.53 1.20
C ASP A 141 21.70 -4.96 -0.13
N ARG A 142 20.41 -5.17 -0.44
CA ARG A 142 19.80 -4.72 -1.68
C ARG A 142 19.22 -3.33 -1.54
N GLN A 143 19.43 -2.53 -2.58
CA GLN A 143 18.80 -1.24 -2.77
C GLN A 143 17.99 -1.28 -4.06
N TYR A 144 16.72 -0.92 -3.95
CA TYR A 144 15.83 -0.75 -5.07
C TYR A 144 15.59 0.76 -5.23
N GLU A 145 15.82 1.29 -6.41
CA GLU A 145 15.22 2.57 -6.76
C GLU A 145 13.71 2.37 -6.68
N THR A 146 13.03 3.18 -5.87
CA THR A 146 11.57 3.10 -5.81
C THR A 146 10.98 3.46 -7.17
N GLY A 147 11.71 4.22 -8.01
CA GLY A 147 11.28 4.57 -9.37
C GLY A 147 10.04 5.46 -9.38
N LEU A 148 9.71 6.08 -8.24
CA LEU A 148 8.45 6.79 -8.10
C LEU A 148 8.65 8.29 -8.28
N HIS A 149 8.10 8.82 -9.37
CA HIS A 149 7.66 10.23 -9.39
C HIS A 149 6.52 10.50 -8.38
N VAL A 150 6.14 9.53 -7.56
CA VAL A 150 5.13 9.61 -6.50
C VAL A 150 5.74 9.20 -5.16
N THR A 151 5.72 10.08 -4.18
CA THR A 151 6.45 9.97 -2.90
C THR A 151 6.08 8.79 -1.97
N SER A 152 5.25 7.83 -2.39
CA SER A 152 4.96 6.58 -1.66
C SER A 152 4.62 5.45 -2.63
N PRO A 153 5.13 4.21 -2.44
CA PRO A 153 4.80 3.08 -3.32
C PRO A 153 3.30 2.82 -3.33
N ASP A 154 2.80 2.22 -4.41
CA ASP A 154 1.43 1.71 -4.43
C ASP A 154 1.25 0.62 -3.34
N PRO A 155 0.01 0.34 -2.91
CA PRO A 155 -0.22 -0.60 -1.81
C PRO A 155 0.34 -2.01 -2.08
N ALA A 156 0.34 -2.49 -3.32
CA ALA A 156 0.84 -3.82 -3.65
C ALA A 156 2.37 -3.88 -3.53
N ALA A 157 3.07 -2.86 -4.04
CA ALA A 157 4.51 -2.72 -3.89
C ALA A 157 4.93 -2.58 -2.41
N LEU A 158 4.20 -1.80 -1.60
CA LEU A 158 4.47 -1.70 -0.16
C LEU A 158 4.41 -3.07 0.53
N GLN A 159 3.34 -3.84 0.30
CA GLN A 159 3.19 -5.16 0.90
C GLN A 159 4.26 -6.15 0.41
N LYS A 160 4.64 -6.06 -0.88
CA LYS A 160 5.74 -6.86 -1.43
C LYS A 160 7.06 -6.55 -0.73
N PHE A 161 7.42 -5.28 -0.56
CA PHE A 161 8.66 -4.90 0.13
C PHE A 161 8.67 -5.35 1.58
N LEU A 162 7.56 -5.18 2.31
CA LEU A 162 7.45 -5.69 3.67
C LEU A 162 7.61 -7.22 3.72
N ALA A 163 7.07 -7.96 2.75
CA ALA A 163 7.25 -9.41 2.67
C ALA A 163 8.70 -9.81 2.36
N GLU A 164 9.39 -9.05 1.51
CA GLU A 164 10.82 -9.23 1.27
C GLU A 164 11.65 -8.96 2.53
N MET A 165 11.31 -7.92 3.31
CA MET A 165 11.95 -7.65 4.61
C MET A 165 11.76 -8.82 5.58
N VAL A 166 10.56 -9.40 5.66
CA VAL A 166 10.32 -10.61 6.47
C VAL A 166 11.20 -11.77 5.99
N LYS A 167 11.32 -11.97 4.67
CA LYS A 167 12.14 -13.04 4.09
C LYS A 167 13.64 -12.87 4.41
N GLU A 168 14.15 -11.65 4.44
CA GLU A 168 15.53 -11.33 4.83
C GLU A 168 15.77 -11.37 6.35
N GLY A 169 14.71 -11.61 7.13
CA GLY A 169 14.76 -11.67 8.59
C GLY A 169 14.91 -10.30 9.24
N CYS A 170 14.40 -9.23 8.62
CA CYS A 170 14.30 -7.93 9.28
C CYS A 170 13.40 -8.03 10.52
N GLU A 171 13.80 -7.36 11.60
CA GLU A 171 13.00 -7.15 12.80
C GLU A 171 12.14 -5.88 12.69
N TYR A 172 12.66 -4.86 11.98
CA TYR A 172 12.05 -3.54 11.85
C TYR A 172 11.84 -3.15 10.39
N ALA A 173 10.79 -2.39 10.12
CA ALA A 173 10.59 -1.69 8.87
C ALA A 173 10.34 -0.20 9.15
N VAL A 174 11.13 0.68 8.54
CA VAL A 174 10.91 2.12 8.59
C VAL A 174 10.28 2.55 7.28
N VAL A 175 9.12 3.18 7.34
CA VAL A 175 8.33 3.55 6.17
C VAL A 175 8.05 5.04 6.20
N GLU A 176 8.45 5.74 5.15
CA GLU A 176 8.02 7.12 4.93
C GLU A 176 6.56 7.15 4.46
N VAL A 177 5.73 7.94 5.15
CA VAL A 177 4.28 8.01 4.95
C VAL A 177 3.89 9.43 4.56
N THR A 178 3.52 9.63 3.30
CA THR A 178 3.09 10.95 2.80
C THR A 178 1.60 11.20 3.00
N SER A 179 1.19 12.47 3.02
CA SER A 179 -0.24 12.84 3.06
C SER A 179 -1.01 12.25 1.88
N HIS A 180 -0.42 12.26 0.68
CA HIS A 180 -0.99 11.61 -0.50
C HIS A 180 -1.15 10.10 -0.31
N GLY A 181 -0.14 9.43 0.26
CA GLY A 181 -0.22 8.00 0.56
C GLY A 181 -1.32 7.67 1.57
N ILE A 182 -1.55 8.54 2.54
CA ILE A 182 -2.63 8.39 3.54
C ILE A 182 -3.99 8.59 2.88
N ASP A 183 -4.20 9.73 2.23
CA ASP A 183 -5.48 10.08 1.59
C ASP A 183 -5.89 9.07 0.51
N GLN A 184 -4.92 8.59 -0.27
CA GLN A 184 -5.14 7.57 -1.30
C GLN A 184 -5.15 6.13 -0.76
N LYS A 185 -5.10 5.96 0.56
CA LYS A 185 -5.16 4.66 1.25
C LYS A 185 -4.05 3.68 0.84
N ARG A 186 -2.88 4.20 0.43
CA ARG A 186 -1.71 3.39 0.03
C ARG A 186 -1.11 2.59 1.17
N ILE A 187 -1.34 3.05 2.41
CA ILE A 187 -0.89 2.38 3.62
C ILE A 187 -1.90 1.36 4.17
N GLU A 188 -3.08 1.22 3.56
CA GLU A 188 -4.11 0.29 3.99
C GLU A 188 -3.58 -1.16 3.96
N GLY A 189 -3.91 -1.95 4.98
CA GLY A 189 -3.38 -3.31 5.14
C GLY A 189 -2.02 -3.39 5.85
N THR A 190 -1.37 -2.25 6.09
CA THR A 190 -0.17 -2.16 6.94
C THR A 190 -0.57 -1.85 8.37
N VAL A 191 -0.09 -2.66 9.32
CA VAL A 191 -0.16 -2.36 10.75
C VAL A 191 1.10 -1.59 11.12
N PHE A 192 0.95 -0.40 11.70
CA PHE A 192 2.04 0.40 12.22
C PHE A 192 2.11 0.25 13.74
N ASP A 193 3.27 -0.09 14.27
CA ASP A 193 3.50 -0.11 15.72
C ASP A 193 3.76 1.30 16.23
N VAL A 194 4.48 2.11 15.45
CA VAL A 194 4.86 3.48 15.79
C VAL A 194 4.48 4.45 14.68
N GLY A 195 3.80 5.54 15.06
CA GLY A 195 3.55 6.69 14.19
C GLY A 195 4.38 7.90 14.63
N VAL A 196 5.21 8.44 13.74
CA VAL A 196 6.02 9.62 13.99
C VAL A 196 5.51 10.77 13.12
N ILE A 197 5.37 11.96 13.71
CA ILE A 197 5.16 13.20 12.95
C ILE A 197 6.27 14.21 13.23
N THR A 198 6.88 14.74 12.17
CA THR A 198 7.99 15.69 12.29
C THR A 198 7.50 17.12 12.47
N ASN A 199 6.62 17.59 11.59
CA ASN A 199 6.00 18.91 11.62
C ASN A 199 4.81 18.94 10.64
N ILE A 200 3.97 19.98 10.75
CA ILE A 200 2.91 20.28 9.79
C ILE A 200 2.94 21.78 9.49
N THR A 201 3.40 22.13 8.30
CA THR A 201 3.36 23.48 7.72
C THR A 201 2.58 23.47 6.41
N PRO A 202 2.01 24.61 5.96
CA PRO A 202 1.19 24.65 4.74
C PRO A 202 1.95 24.16 3.50
N GLU A 203 1.49 23.05 2.92
CA GLU A 203 2.01 22.44 1.69
C GLU A 203 0.89 21.63 1.03
N HIS A 204 0.99 21.36 -0.28
CA HIS A 204 0.04 20.53 -1.04
C HIS A 204 -1.42 20.99 -0.97
N LEU A 205 -1.65 22.30 -0.86
CA LEU A 205 -2.99 22.89 -0.75
C LEU A 205 -3.77 22.83 -2.08
N ASP A 206 -3.07 22.71 -3.20
CA ASP A 206 -3.63 22.39 -4.52
C ASP A 206 -4.33 21.02 -4.52
N TYR A 207 -3.81 20.07 -3.75
CA TYR A 207 -4.40 18.74 -3.57
C TYR A 207 -5.44 18.72 -2.43
N HIS A 208 -5.04 19.14 -1.23
CA HIS A 208 -5.84 19.03 0.00
C HIS A 208 -6.91 20.12 0.15
N ARG A 209 -6.88 21.16 -0.69
CA ARG A 209 -7.82 22.31 -0.72
C ARG A 209 -7.80 23.23 0.49
N SER A 210 -7.32 22.77 1.65
CA SER A 210 -7.16 23.56 2.88
C SER A 210 -6.03 23.02 3.75
N PHE A 211 -5.50 23.85 4.63
CA PHE A 211 -4.48 23.44 5.60
C PHE A 211 -5.06 22.45 6.62
N GLU A 212 -6.32 22.64 7.02
CA GLU A 212 -7.04 21.79 7.94
C GLU A 212 -7.17 20.37 7.37
N ALA A 213 -7.60 20.23 6.11
CA ALA A 213 -7.68 18.91 5.46
C ALA A 213 -6.32 18.21 5.36
N TYR A 214 -5.26 18.96 5.03
CA TYR A 214 -3.90 18.42 4.99
C TYR A 214 -3.42 17.94 6.38
N ARG A 215 -3.64 18.75 7.42
CA ARG A 215 -3.33 18.41 8.81
C ARG A 215 -4.10 17.16 9.23
N ASP A 216 -5.42 17.18 9.05
CA ASP A 216 -6.32 16.12 9.50
C ASP A 216 -5.99 14.80 8.80
N THR A 217 -5.61 14.84 7.52
CA THR A 217 -5.10 13.67 6.80
C THR A 217 -3.91 13.03 7.52
N LYS A 218 -2.89 13.80 7.92
CA LYS A 218 -1.75 13.25 8.66
C LYS A 218 -2.14 12.71 10.04
N LEU A 219 -3.09 13.35 10.70
CA LEU A 219 -3.60 12.90 12.00
C LEU A 219 -4.32 11.56 11.90
N THR A 220 -5.06 11.29 10.80
CA THR A 220 -5.67 9.96 10.59
C THR A 220 -4.65 8.85 10.59
N PHE A 221 -3.45 9.06 10.03
CA PHE A 221 -2.36 8.09 10.11
C PHE A 221 -1.89 7.86 11.54
N LEU A 222 -1.70 8.91 12.34
CA LEU A 222 -1.23 8.75 13.73
C LEU A 222 -2.23 7.94 14.57
N GLN A 223 -3.52 8.04 14.28
CA GLN A 223 -4.57 7.24 14.92
C GLN A 223 -4.50 5.74 14.56
N THR A 224 -3.76 5.36 13.51
CA THR A 224 -3.56 3.95 13.13
C THR A 224 -2.41 3.27 13.89
N ALA A 225 -1.55 4.03 14.57
CA ALA A 225 -0.43 3.49 15.32
C ALA A 225 -0.91 2.67 16.52
N LYS A 226 -0.43 1.43 16.64
CA LYS A 226 -0.91 0.46 17.63
C LYS A 226 -0.31 0.68 19.02
N ASP A 227 0.98 1.01 19.10
CA ASP A 227 1.70 1.02 20.38
C ASP A 227 1.94 2.45 20.89
N PHE A 228 2.58 3.32 20.09
CA PHE A 228 2.79 4.71 20.50
C PHE A 228 2.94 5.68 19.32
N VAL A 229 2.70 6.95 19.62
CA VAL A 229 2.87 8.09 18.70
C VAL A 229 3.96 9.02 19.22
N VAL A 230 4.85 9.46 18.32
CA VAL A 230 5.90 10.45 18.61
C VAL A 230 5.55 11.76 17.92
N LEU A 231 5.31 12.79 18.71
CA LEU A 231 5.02 14.15 18.27
C LEU A 231 6.25 15.03 18.52
N ASN A 232 6.54 15.94 17.59
CA ASN A 232 7.46 17.05 17.81
C ASN A 232 6.77 18.18 18.57
#